data_AF-A0A1F3LDT8-F1
#
_entry.id   AF-A0A1F3LDT8-F1
#
_cell.length_a   1.000
_cell.length_b   1.000
_cell.length_c   1.000
_cell.angle_alpha   90.00
_cell.angle_beta   90.00
_cell.angle_gamma   90.00
#
_symmetry.space_group_name_H-M   'P 1'
#
loop_
_entity.id
_entity.type
_entity.pdbx_description
1 polymer ?
#
loop_
_entity_poly.entity_id
_entity_poly.type
_entity_poly.pdbx_seq_one_letter_code
_entity_poly.pdbx_strand_id
1 'polypeptide(L)'
;MFHLLLQDDSIAFEEIFHRYWAPLLDTAYRRTKNLDQSKDIVQDVLTDLWQRRGKVNIENLGAYLNTAVRFQFFKLVSRKKSAPLIFELLDTITSLEYSAENNIQEKELQELLGEWLNTLPKKRKEIFILHYREDMTTKEIADHLNISQKTVQNQLGRATNDLHEKMVLSSVLFFAMSLLAK
;
A
#
# COMPACT_ATOMS: atom_id res chain seq x y z
N MET A 1 22.86 7.19 -4.50
CA MET A 1 22.18 6.66 -5.71
C MET A 1 20.90 7.45 -6.00
N PHE A 2 19.95 7.55 -5.06
CA PHE A 2 18.76 8.41 -5.25
C PHE A 2 19.10 9.90 -5.44
N HIS A 3 20.12 10.40 -4.75
CA HIS A 3 20.63 11.77 -4.93
C HIS A 3 21.15 12.09 -6.34
N LEU A 4 21.56 11.08 -7.12
CA LEU A 4 22.00 11.27 -8.52
C LEU A 4 20.82 11.31 -9.50
N LEU A 5 19.74 10.60 -9.16
CA LEU A 5 18.45 10.65 -9.88
C LEU A 5 17.82 12.05 -9.87
N LEU A 6 18.13 12.85 -8.83
CA LEU A 6 17.70 14.24 -8.70
C LEU A 6 18.40 15.22 -9.66
N GLN A 7 19.48 14.80 -10.31
CA GLN A 7 20.26 15.63 -11.26
C GLN A 7 19.94 15.33 -12.73
N ASP A 8 18.80 14.71 -13.02
CA ASP A 8 18.39 14.30 -14.38
C ASP A 8 19.38 13.35 -15.08
N ASP A 9 20.20 12.65 -14.31
CA ASP A 9 21.17 11.70 -14.84
C ASP A 9 20.46 10.43 -15.33
N SER A 10 20.35 10.28 -16.65
CA SER A 10 19.81 9.10 -17.33
C SER A 10 20.54 7.81 -16.94
N ILE A 11 21.84 7.89 -16.62
CA ILE A 11 22.67 6.74 -16.22
C ILE A 11 22.24 6.25 -14.84
N ALA A 12 21.93 7.17 -13.92
CA ALA A 12 21.44 6.81 -12.59
C ALA A 12 20.06 6.12 -12.65
N PHE A 13 19.20 6.50 -13.59
CA PHE A 13 17.92 5.83 -13.80
C PHE A 13 18.07 4.47 -14.46
N GLU A 14 18.97 4.32 -15.43
CA GLU A 14 19.28 3.04 -16.07
C GLU A 14 19.78 2.00 -15.04
N GLU A 15 20.68 2.41 -14.15
CA GLU A 15 21.15 1.56 -13.05
C GLU A 15 20.01 1.14 -12.10
N ILE A 16 19.08 2.04 -11.80
CA ILE A 16 17.90 1.73 -10.97
C ILE A 16 16.96 0.78 -11.70
N PHE A 17 16.75 0.99 -13.00
CA PHE A 17 15.96 0.10 -13.83
C PHE A 17 16.54 -1.32 -13.78
N HIS A 18 17.85 -1.48 -14.07
CA HIS A 18 18.50 -2.78 -14.04
C HIS A 18 18.45 -3.45 -12.66
N ARG A 19 18.67 -2.68 -11.59
CA ARG A 19 18.68 -3.21 -10.23
C ARG A 19 17.32 -3.66 -9.73
N TYR A 20 16.26 -2.92 -10.06
CA TYR A 20 14.94 -3.14 -9.46
C TYR A 20 13.95 -3.84 -10.38
N TRP A 21 14.21 -3.93 -11.69
CA TRP A 21 13.29 -4.59 -12.63
C TRP A 21 12.92 -6.01 -12.20
N ALA A 22 13.90 -6.90 -12.02
CA ALA A 22 13.64 -8.30 -11.70
C ALA A 22 12.96 -8.48 -10.31
N PRO A 23 13.43 -7.85 -9.21
CA PRO A 23 12.75 -7.92 -7.92
C PRO A 23 11.30 -7.41 -7.95
N LEU A 24 11.04 -6.29 -8.64
CA LEU A 24 9.70 -5.73 -8.74
C LEU A 24 8.78 -6.59 -9.62
N LEU A 25 9.32 -7.18 -10.69
CA LEU A 25 8.58 -8.08 -11.56
C LEU A 25 8.16 -9.34 -10.82
N ASP A 26 9.03 -9.91 -9.99
CA ASP A 26 8.72 -11.04 -9.12
C ASP A 26 7.63 -10.68 -8.10
N THR A 27 7.76 -9.52 -7.44
CA THR A 27 6.73 -8.96 -6.54
C THR A 27 5.37 -8.76 -7.23
N ALA A 28 5.36 -8.22 -8.45
CA ALA A 28 4.14 -8.01 -9.23
C ALA A 28 3.54 -9.36 -9.69
N TYR A 29 4.37 -10.29 -10.15
CA TYR A 29 3.95 -11.61 -10.63
C TYR A 29 3.35 -12.47 -9.52
N ARG A 30 3.90 -12.42 -8.30
CA ARG A 30 3.30 -13.09 -7.14
C ARG A 30 1.84 -12.69 -6.92
N ARG A 31 1.47 -11.45 -7.24
CA ARG A 31 0.13 -10.87 -7.05
C ARG A 31 -0.80 -11.09 -8.25
N THR A 32 -0.32 -10.77 -9.46
CA THR A 32 -1.13 -10.85 -10.69
C THR A 32 -1.29 -12.28 -11.19
N LYS A 33 -0.29 -13.15 -10.95
CA LYS A 33 -0.11 -14.45 -11.61
C LYS A 33 -0.19 -14.35 -13.15
N ASN A 34 0.14 -13.18 -13.71
CA ASN A 34 0.10 -12.89 -15.13
C ASN A 34 1.32 -12.06 -15.51
N LEU A 35 2.19 -12.61 -16.37
CA LEU A 35 3.48 -12.01 -16.67
C LEU A 35 3.34 -10.64 -17.38
N ASP A 36 2.42 -10.52 -18.33
CA ASP A 36 2.24 -9.29 -19.10
C ASP A 36 1.72 -8.15 -18.22
N GLN A 37 0.71 -8.41 -17.38
CA GLN A 37 0.21 -7.43 -16.40
C GLN A 37 1.28 -7.06 -15.37
N SER A 38 2.20 -7.98 -15.05
CA SER A 38 3.30 -7.69 -14.13
C SER A 38 4.30 -6.74 -14.76
N LYS A 39 4.64 -6.95 -16.04
CA LYS A 39 5.53 -6.04 -16.79
C LYS A 39 4.93 -4.65 -16.88
N ASP A 40 3.64 -4.55 -17.21
CA ASP A 40 2.93 -3.27 -17.30
C ASP A 40 2.97 -2.52 -15.95
N ILE A 41 2.70 -3.22 -14.84
CA ILE A 41 2.78 -2.63 -13.49
C ILE A 41 4.19 -2.10 -13.20
N VAL A 42 5.24 -2.88 -13.45
CA VAL A 42 6.61 -2.48 -13.16
C VAL A 42 7.03 -1.31 -14.05
N GLN A 43 6.64 -1.33 -15.32
CA GLN A 43 6.88 -0.24 -16.25
C GLN A 43 6.23 1.06 -15.78
N ASP A 44 4.96 1.01 -15.37
CA ASP A 44 4.25 2.16 -14.84
C ASP A 44 4.92 2.71 -13.57
N VAL A 45 5.36 1.84 -12.65
CA VAL A 45 6.05 2.25 -11.41
C VAL A 45 7.37 2.96 -11.71
N LEU A 46 8.21 2.39 -12.58
CA LEU A 46 9.49 2.99 -12.93
C LEU A 46 9.32 4.28 -13.75
N THR A 47 8.28 4.34 -14.60
CA THR A 47 7.94 5.56 -15.36
C THR A 47 7.47 6.68 -14.43
N ASP A 48 6.60 6.37 -13.46
CA ASP A 48 6.12 7.36 -12.48
C ASP A 48 7.26 7.84 -11.57
N LEU A 49 8.16 6.93 -11.15
CA LEU A 49 9.39 7.29 -10.45
C LEU A 49 10.22 8.29 -11.25
N TRP A 50 10.45 8.03 -12.54
CA TRP A 50 11.18 8.95 -13.41
C TRP A 50 10.47 10.29 -13.47
N GLN A 51 9.17 10.33 -13.76
CA GLN A 51 8.42 11.59 -13.89
C GLN A 51 8.42 12.43 -12.60
N ARG A 52 8.42 11.77 -11.43
CA ARG A 52 8.36 12.42 -10.14
C ARG A 52 9.71 12.62 -9.48
N ARG A 53 10.82 12.15 -10.07
CA ARG A 53 12.16 12.11 -9.45
C ARG A 53 12.56 13.38 -8.70
N GLY A 54 12.33 14.57 -9.27
CA GLY A 54 12.67 15.86 -8.64
C GLY A 54 11.65 16.41 -7.63
N LYS A 55 10.56 15.69 -7.36
CA LYS A 55 9.43 16.10 -6.52
C LYS A 55 9.23 15.21 -5.29
N VAL A 56 9.83 14.03 -5.25
CA VAL A 56 9.69 13.07 -4.14
C VAL A 56 11.01 12.92 -3.39
N ASN A 57 10.95 13.07 -2.07
CA ASN A 57 12.08 12.78 -1.19
C ASN A 57 12.02 11.31 -0.75
N ILE A 58 12.83 10.45 -1.36
CA ILE A 58 12.80 9.01 -1.12
C ILE A 58 14.02 8.59 -0.32
N GLU A 59 13.81 8.21 0.94
CA GLU A 59 14.86 7.70 1.83
C GLU A 59 15.20 6.23 1.54
N ASN A 60 14.17 5.40 1.30
CA ASN A 60 14.33 3.98 0.95
C ASN A 60 13.63 3.66 -0.37
N LEU A 61 14.41 3.66 -1.45
CA LEU A 61 13.93 3.39 -2.81
C LEU A 61 13.31 1.99 -2.96
N GLY A 62 13.86 0.98 -2.28
CA GLY A 62 13.33 -0.39 -2.37
C GLY A 62 11.94 -0.52 -1.75
N ALA A 63 11.74 0.06 -0.57
CA ALA A 63 10.44 0.07 0.11
C ALA A 63 9.41 0.86 -0.72
N TYR A 64 9.78 2.05 -1.18
CA TYR A 64 8.95 2.88 -2.04
C TYR A 64 8.46 2.13 -3.29
N LEU A 65 9.37 1.48 -4.02
CA LEU A 65 9.02 0.79 -5.26
C LEU A 65 8.13 -0.44 -5.04
N ASN A 66 8.32 -1.18 -3.94
CA ASN A 66 7.43 -2.29 -3.60
C ASN A 66 6.01 -1.80 -3.25
N THR A 67 5.89 -0.68 -2.53
CA THR A 67 4.60 -0.03 -2.25
C THR A 67 3.94 0.43 -3.54
N ALA A 68 4.69 1.05 -4.46
CA ALA A 68 4.18 1.50 -5.75
C ALA A 68 3.67 0.33 -6.62
N VAL A 69 4.37 -0.82 -6.64
CA VAL A 69 3.89 -2.04 -7.31
C VAL A 69 2.59 -2.53 -6.71
N ARG A 70 2.48 -2.53 -5.38
CA ARG A 70 1.24 -2.92 -4.68
C ARG A 70 0.09 -2.01 -5.07
N PHE A 71 0.33 -0.70 -5.11
CA PHE A 71 -0.66 0.30 -5.52
C PHE A 71 -1.14 0.07 -6.96
N GLN A 72 -0.23 -0.09 -7.90
CA GLN A 72 -0.58 -0.30 -9.31
C GLN A 72 -1.35 -1.60 -9.54
N PHE A 73 -0.99 -2.68 -8.82
CA PHE A 73 -1.78 -3.90 -8.81
C PHE A 73 -3.22 -3.65 -8.37
N PHE A 74 -3.42 -2.90 -7.30
CA PHE A 74 -4.76 -2.62 -6.81
C PHE A 74 -5.56 -1.71 -7.74
N LYS A 75 -4.92 -0.71 -8.36
CA LYS A 75 -5.53 0.13 -9.39
C LYS A 75 -5.98 -0.70 -10.60
N LEU A 76 -5.18 -1.68 -11.02
CA LEU A 76 -5.55 -2.65 -12.05
C LEU A 76 -6.78 -3.47 -11.63
N VAL A 77 -6.87 -3.89 -10.37
CA VAL A 77 -8.00 -4.67 -9.84
C VAL A 77 -9.27 -3.81 -9.70
N SER A 78 -9.17 -2.55 -9.26
CA SER A 78 -10.33 -1.64 -9.13
C SER A 78 -10.90 -1.22 -10.48
N ARG A 79 -10.07 -1.14 -11.53
CA ARG A 79 -10.54 -0.93 -12.91
C ARG A 79 -11.30 -2.13 -13.47
N LYS A 80 -11.00 -3.35 -12.98
CA LYS A 80 -11.65 -4.60 -13.43
C LYS A 80 -12.92 -4.94 -12.63
N LYS A 81 -13.15 -4.32 -11.47
CA LYS A 81 -14.36 -4.51 -10.64
C LYS A 81 -14.75 -3.17 -10.05
N SER A 82 -16.00 -2.73 -10.27
CA SER A 82 -16.64 -1.50 -9.78
C SER A 82 -16.51 -1.27 -8.25
N ALA A 83 -15.32 -0.97 -7.76
CA ALA A 83 -15.04 -0.65 -6.36
C ALA A 83 -14.16 0.62 -6.32
N PRO A 84 -14.77 1.83 -6.48
CA PRO A 84 -14.01 3.02 -6.85
C PRO A 84 -13.49 3.86 -5.67
N LEU A 85 -13.95 3.68 -4.43
CA LEU A 85 -13.76 4.71 -3.38
C LEU A 85 -12.64 4.45 -2.36
N ILE A 86 -12.28 3.19 -2.11
CA ILE A 86 -11.36 2.83 -1.01
C ILE A 86 -9.89 3.03 -1.41
N PHE A 87 -9.57 2.88 -2.71
CA PHE A 87 -8.20 3.02 -3.21
C PHE A 87 -7.73 4.47 -3.33
N GLU A 88 -8.65 5.41 -3.64
CA GLU A 88 -8.34 6.84 -3.67
C GLU A 88 -8.09 7.43 -2.27
N LEU A 89 -8.75 6.89 -1.23
CA LEU A 89 -8.53 7.35 0.14
C LEU A 89 -7.16 6.92 0.69
N LEU A 90 -6.71 5.71 0.34
CA LEU A 90 -5.37 5.23 0.71
C LEU A 90 -4.27 6.06 0.02
N ASP A 91 -4.53 6.53 -1.20
CA ASP A 91 -3.67 7.43 -1.99
C ASP A 91 -3.53 8.81 -1.31
N THR A 92 -4.59 9.32 -0.69
CA THR A 92 -4.57 10.61 0.02
C THR A 92 -3.72 10.53 1.29
N ILE A 93 -3.83 9.42 2.03
CA ILE A 93 -3.11 9.21 3.30
C ILE A 93 -1.61 8.98 3.06
N THR A 94 -1.24 8.16 2.07
CA THR A 94 0.17 7.86 1.79
C THR A 94 0.93 8.98 1.08
N SER A 95 0.22 9.93 0.45
CA SER A 95 0.85 11.10 -0.20
C SER A 95 1.33 12.17 0.79
N LEU A 96 0.88 12.14 2.05
CA LEU A 96 1.24 13.11 3.09
C LEU A 96 2.56 12.80 3.82
N GLU A 97 3.16 11.62 3.61
CA GLU A 97 4.16 11.04 4.52
C GLU A 97 5.59 10.96 3.96
N TYR A 98 6.25 12.06 3.57
CA TYR A 98 7.69 12.01 3.21
C TYR A 98 8.52 13.20 3.74
N SER A 99 8.85 13.21 5.06
CA SER A 99 9.93 13.99 5.67
C SER A 99 10.46 13.33 6.97
N ALA A 100 11.63 13.71 7.48
CA ALA A 100 12.29 13.07 8.64
C ALA A 100 11.51 13.12 9.98
N GLU A 101 10.43 13.90 10.06
CA GLU A 101 9.43 13.86 11.15
C GLU A 101 8.67 12.50 11.20
N ASN A 102 8.79 11.69 10.15
CA ASN A 102 7.98 10.50 9.91
C ASN A 102 8.35 9.27 10.74
N ASN A 103 9.53 9.17 11.35
CA ASN A 103 9.84 7.99 12.19
C ASN A 103 8.94 7.93 13.43
N ILE A 104 8.53 9.10 13.95
CA ILE A 104 7.59 9.21 15.05
C ILE A 104 6.17 8.92 14.54
N GLN A 105 5.79 9.50 13.39
CA GLN A 105 4.46 9.29 12.80
C GLN A 105 4.23 7.84 12.34
N GLU A 106 5.25 7.17 11.80
CA GLU A 106 5.21 5.77 11.41
C GLU A 106 5.00 4.89 12.65
N LYS A 107 5.72 5.17 13.74
CA LYS A 107 5.54 4.42 15.00
C LYS A 107 4.15 4.63 15.58
N GLU A 108 3.65 5.86 15.61
CA GLU A 108 2.30 6.19 16.06
C GLU A 108 1.23 5.52 15.17
N LEU A 109 1.43 5.49 13.85
CA LEU A 109 0.56 4.81 12.91
C LEU A 109 0.55 3.29 13.13
N GLN A 110 1.72 2.68 13.37
CA GLN A 110 1.83 1.25 13.69
C GLN A 110 1.14 0.91 15.01
N GLU A 111 1.27 1.77 16.02
CA GLU A 111 0.58 1.62 17.31
C GLU A 111 -0.94 1.72 17.11
N LEU A 112 -1.43 2.74 16.41
CA LEU A 112 -2.85 2.93 16.12
C LEU A 112 -3.44 1.75 15.33
N LEU A 113 -2.69 1.24 14.36
CA LEU A 113 -3.09 0.08 13.56
C LEU A 113 -3.08 -1.20 14.40
N GLY A 114 -2.13 -1.33 15.34
CA GLY A 114 -2.08 -2.40 16.31
C GLY A 114 -3.27 -2.39 17.28
N GLU A 115 -3.64 -1.22 17.80
CA GLU A 115 -4.82 -1.03 18.64
C GLU A 115 -6.11 -1.37 17.90
N TRP A 116 -6.27 -0.87 16.67
CA TRP A 116 -7.40 -1.21 15.82
C TRP A 116 -7.47 -2.72 15.53
N LEU A 117 -6.35 -3.36 15.21
CA LEU A 117 -6.31 -4.81 15.02
C LEU A 117 -6.77 -5.58 16.27
N ASN A 118 -6.56 -5.02 17.47
CA ASN A 118 -7.04 -5.61 18.72
C ASN A 118 -8.55 -5.42 18.94
N THR A 119 -9.20 -4.46 18.28
CA THR A 119 -10.66 -4.31 18.34
C THR A 119 -11.40 -5.28 17.42
N LEU A 120 -10.70 -5.89 16.45
CA LEU A 120 -11.31 -6.83 15.52
C LEU A 120 -11.61 -8.20 16.18
N PRO A 121 -12.72 -8.86 15.81
CA PRO A 121 -12.95 -10.26 16.18
C PRO A 121 -11.80 -11.17 15.72
N LYS A 122 -11.42 -12.15 16.56
CA LYS A 122 -10.24 -13.02 16.35
C LYS A 122 -10.07 -13.55 14.92
N LYS A 123 -11.12 -14.15 14.34
CA LYS A 123 -11.09 -14.68 12.97
C LYS A 123 -10.87 -13.61 11.90
N ARG A 124 -11.44 -12.41 12.09
CA ARG A 124 -11.27 -11.30 11.15
C ARG A 124 -9.85 -10.73 11.22
N LYS A 125 -9.32 -10.58 12.44
CA LYS A 125 -7.92 -10.19 12.68
C LYS A 125 -6.95 -11.16 12.01
N GLU A 126 -7.15 -12.46 12.20
CA GLU A 126 -6.33 -13.52 11.59
C GLU A 126 -6.35 -13.45 10.06
N ILE A 127 -7.54 -13.37 9.45
CA ILE A 127 -7.69 -13.21 7.99
C ILE A 127 -6.99 -11.94 7.49
N PHE A 128 -7.11 -10.82 8.21
CA PHE A 128 -6.45 -9.58 7.84
C PHE A 128 -4.92 -9.72 7.91
N ILE A 129 -4.38 -10.31 8.97
CA ILE A 129 -2.93 -10.53 9.13
C ILE A 129 -2.38 -11.42 8.02
N LEU A 130 -3.02 -12.56 7.75
CA LEU A 130 -2.60 -13.47 6.68
C LEU A 130 -2.60 -12.78 5.30
N HIS A 131 -3.58 -11.90 5.06
CA HIS A 131 -3.65 -11.19 3.80
C HIS A 131 -2.64 -10.04 3.67
N TYR A 132 -2.47 -9.24 4.73
CA TYR A 132 -1.73 -7.98 4.67
C TYR A 132 -0.28 -8.07 5.13
N ARG A 133 0.06 -9.01 6.03
CA ARG A 133 1.43 -9.25 6.50
C ARG A 133 2.08 -10.43 5.79
N GLU A 134 1.34 -11.52 5.61
CA GLU A 134 1.86 -12.76 4.99
C GLU A 134 1.64 -12.83 3.47
N ASP A 135 1.08 -11.77 2.87
CA ASP A 135 0.81 -11.65 1.42
C ASP A 135 -0.04 -12.81 0.83
N MET A 136 -0.82 -13.53 1.65
CA MET A 136 -1.64 -14.65 1.18
C MET A 136 -2.85 -14.16 0.38
N THR A 137 -3.15 -14.84 -0.72
CA THR A 137 -4.36 -14.60 -1.51
C THR A 137 -5.62 -15.06 -0.77
N THR A 138 -6.77 -14.48 -1.12
CA THR A 138 -8.06 -14.90 -0.54
C THR A 138 -8.37 -16.39 -0.72
N LYS A 139 -7.79 -17.02 -1.75
CA LYS A 139 -7.91 -18.46 -2.00
C LYS A 139 -7.02 -19.25 -1.04
N GLU A 140 -5.74 -18.89 -0.93
CA GLU A 140 -4.80 -19.55 0.00
C GLU A 140 -5.29 -19.44 1.45
N ILE A 141 -5.86 -18.30 1.86
CA ILE A 141 -6.44 -18.11 3.20
C ILE A 141 -7.68 -18.99 3.39
N ALA A 142 -8.52 -19.10 2.36
CA ALA A 142 -9.72 -19.94 2.40
C ALA A 142 -9.37 -21.41 2.58
N ASP A 143 -8.37 -21.88 1.84
CA ASP A 143 -7.84 -23.24 1.93
C ASP A 143 -7.18 -23.46 3.31
N HIS A 144 -6.35 -22.52 3.78
CA HIS A 144 -5.66 -22.59 5.07
C HIS A 144 -6.62 -22.63 6.27
N LEU A 145 -7.70 -21.85 6.23
CA LEU A 145 -8.67 -21.75 7.33
C LEU A 145 -9.90 -22.67 7.15
N ASN A 146 -9.93 -23.47 6.07
CA ASN A 146 -11.04 -24.34 5.68
C ASN A 146 -12.40 -23.61 5.68
N ILE A 147 -12.46 -22.46 5.01
CA ILE A 147 -13.67 -21.64 4.82
C ILE A 147 -13.82 -21.25 3.34
N SER A 148 -14.98 -20.72 2.95
CA SER A 148 -15.15 -20.27 1.57
C SER A 148 -14.30 -19.02 1.25
N GLN A 149 -13.79 -18.92 0.01
CA GLN A 149 -13.14 -17.69 -0.49
C GLN A 149 -14.03 -16.46 -0.35
N LYS A 150 -15.36 -16.63 -0.51
CA LYS A 150 -16.34 -15.56 -0.32
C LYS A 150 -16.38 -15.09 1.14
N THR A 151 -16.26 -16.01 2.11
CA THR A 151 -16.15 -15.67 3.53
C THR A 151 -14.91 -14.83 3.80
N VAL A 152 -13.75 -15.20 3.24
CA VAL A 152 -12.50 -14.43 3.37
C VAL A 152 -12.69 -13.01 2.82
N GLN A 153 -13.21 -12.89 1.60
CA GLN A 153 -13.49 -11.59 0.98
C GLN A 153 -14.43 -10.72 1.82
N ASN A 154 -15.50 -11.31 2.36
CA ASN A 154 -16.45 -10.60 3.21
C ASN A 154 -15.80 -10.12 4.53
N GLN A 155 -14.94 -10.94 5.14
CA GLN A 155 -14.23 -10.55 6.37
C GLN A 155 -13.21 -9.45 6.12
N LEU A 156 -12.47 -9.52 5.01
CA LEU A 156 -11.55 -8.45 4.59
C LEU A 156 -12.30 -7.16 4.31
N GLY A 157 -13.42 -7.22 3.57
CA GLY A 157 -14.27 -6.06 3.30
C GLY A 157 -14.82 -5.40 4.58
N ARG A 158 -15.25 -6.21 5.55
CA ARG A 158 -15.69 -5.71 6.86
C ARG A 158 -14.54 -5.08 7.64
N ALA A 159 -13.35 -5.66 7.61
CA ALA A 159 -12.18 -5.09 8.27
C ALA A 159 -11.80 -3.74 7.65
N THR A 160 -11.79 -3.63 6.32
CA THR A 160 -11.47 -2.37 5.64
C THR A 160 -12.50 -1.28 5.92
N ASN A 161 -13.80 -1.62 5.99
CA ASN A 161 -14.83 -0.64 6.33
C ASN A 161 -14.70 -0.15 7.79
N ASP A 162 -14.42 -1.06 8.71
CA ASP A 162 -14.21 -0.74 10.13
C ASP A 162 -12.99 0.18 10.33
N LEU A 163 -11.89 -0.11 9.63
CA LEU A 163 -10.72 0.77 9.62
C LEU A 163 -11.05 2.16 9.07
N HIS A 164 -11.81 2.23 7.97
CA HIS A 164 -12.25 3.49 7.38
C HIS A 164 -13.06 4.35 8.36
N GLU A 165 -14.07 3.76 8.99
CA GLU A 165 -14.90 4.47 9.98
C GLU A 165 -14.04 5.01 11.13
N LYS A 166 -13.08 4.22 11.60
CA LYS A 166 -12.13 4.64 12.64
C LYS A 166 -11.25 5.81 12.21
N MET A 167 -10.69 5.77 11.00
CA MET A 167 -9.84 6.86 10.52
C MET A 167 -10.64 8.16 10.31
N VAL A 168 -11.86 8.07 9.78
CA VAL A 168 -12.74 9.23 9.63
C VAL A 168 -13.07 9.84 10.99
N LEU A 169 -13.45 9.03 11.98
CA LEU A 169 -13.71 9.50 13.35
C LEU A 169 -12.50 10.20 13.97
N SER A 170 -11.30 9.64 13.81
CA SER A 170 -10.06 10.26 14.31
C SER A 170 -9.78 11.60 13.63
N SER A 171 -9.99 11.70 12.31
CA SER A 171 -9.80 12.96 11.58
C SER A 171 -10.79 14.06 11.99
N VAL A 172 -12.05 13.70 12.25
CA VAL A 172 -13.09 14.62 12.73
C VAL A 172 -12.78 15.10 14.15
N LEU A 173 -12.34 14.20 15.03
CA LEU A 173 -11.92 14.54 16.40
C LEU A 173 -10.70 15.47 16.39
N PHE A 174 -9.71 15.20 15.55
CA PHE A 174 -8.54 16.06 15.40
C PHE A 174 -8.94 17.47 14.92
N PHE A 175 -9.82 17.54 13.91
CA PHE A 175 -10.36 18.82 13.43
C PHE A 175 -11.16 19.57 14.51
N ALA A 176 -12.02 18.88 15.26
CA ALA A 176 -12.79 19.46 16.36
C ALA A 176 -11.88 19.98 17.50
N MET A 177 -10.84 19.23 17.87
CA MET A 177 -9.87 19.68 18.87
C MET A 177 -9.06 20.90 18.40
N SER A 178 -8.71 20.97 17.11
CA SER A 178 -8.02 22.13 16.53
C SER A 178 -8.87 23.41 16.52
N LEU A 179 -10.20 23.26 16.49
CA LEU A 179 -11.15 24.38 16.59
C LEU A 179 -11.36 24.84 18.04
N LEU A 180 -11.24 23.94 19.02
CA LEU A 180 -11.35 24.24 20.45
C LEU A 180 -10.06 24.82 21.03
N ALA A 181 -8.93 24.66 20.35
CA ALA A 181 -7.63 25.19 20.75
C ALA A 181 -7.36 26.65 20.30
N LYS A 182 -8.40 27.36 19.83
CA LYS A 182 -8.39 28.80 19.50
C LYS A 182 -9.30 29.56 20.46
#